data_AF-A0A814E5B6-F1
#
_entry.id   AF-A0A814E5B6-F1
#
_cell.length_a   1.000
_cell.length_b   1.000
_cell.length_c   1.000
_cell.angle_alpha   90.00
_cell.angle_beta   90.00
_cell.angle_gamma   90.00
#
_symmetry.space_group_name_H-M   'P 1'
#
loop_
_entity.id
_entity.type
_entity.pdbx_description
1 polymer ?
#
loop_
_entity_poly.entity_id
_entity_poly.type
_entity_poly.pdbx_seq_one_letter_code
_entity_poly.pdbx_strand_id
1 'polypeptide(L)'
;MLASMANASLLGFLGISLEEHQPTIWCRWRGFFIHGFLCALYDSYILQAAYRLCRVVFYRRKHLHSFPLYLLLVPIESIFGIVCISPVLVRNDVIYLSSEFYCQTPFTNIPAIGYVAIRLFFLPLLFIASFYIFLLRHIRNMTSSPAMTGYYRRRAKQNTRDLIVIRRLLLMLGVLILLGLPSMVFLGIFLFTGHLVPVTYRIGWLSVSISLVFLAYMIIQLTNPLRKTVRRIFQRSPASPNRSKSSREHQQQASSV
;
A
#
# COMPACT_ATOMS: atom_id res chain seq x y z
N MET A 1 -12.02 8.40 5.05
CA MET A 1 -12.71 7.43 4.17
C MET A 1 -12.49 5.98 4.57
N LEU A 2 -11.25 5.50 4.67
CA LEU A 2 -10.97 4.09 5.02
C LEU A 2 -11.55 3.67 6.38
N ALA A 3 -11.40 4.48 7.43
CA ALA A 3 -12.01 4.20 8.73
C ALA A 3 -13.55 4.14 8.68
N SER A 4 -14.19 4.97 7.84
CA SER A 4 -15.65 4.92 7.64
C SER A 4 -16.08 3.66 6.89
N MET A 5 -15.25 3.13 5.98
CA MET A 5 -15.54 1.87 5.29
C MET A 5 -15.23 0.63 6.13
N ALA A 6 -14.16 0.67 6.92
CA ALA A 6 -13.88 -0.36 7.90
C ALA A 6 -15.00 -0.41 8.93
N ASN A 7 -15.46 0.74 9.44
CA ASN A 7 -16.62 0.81 10.32
C ASN A 7 -17.89 0.31 9.64
N ALA A 8 -18.18 0.70 8.40
CA ALA A 8 -19.36 0.20 7.68
C ALA A 8 -19.31 -1.32 7.46
N SER A 9 -18.12 -1.86 7.11
CA SER A 9 -17.92 -3.31 6.95
C SER A 9 -18.07 -4.06 8.27
N LEU A 10 -17.57 -3.47 9.36
CA LEU A 10 -17.62 -4.05 10.70
C LEU A 10 -19.05 -3.98 11.28
N LEU A 11 -19.76 -2.88 11.05
CA LEU A 11 -21.18 -2.73 11.40
C LEU A 11 -22.08 -3.66 10.58
N GLY A 12 -21.80 -3.83 9.29
CA GLY A 12 -22.46 -4.82 8.43
C GLY A 12 -22.18 -6.26 8.86
N PHE A 13 -20.97 -6.55 9.37
CA PHE A 13 -20.65 -7.84 9.99
C PHE A 13 -21.43 -8.07 11.29
N LEU A 14 -21.63 -7.02 12.09
CA LEU A 14 -22.42 -7.06 13.31
C LEU A 14 -23.94 -7.04 13.09
N GLY A 15 -24.42 -6.93 11.84
CA GLY A 15 -25.84 -6.90 11.51
C GLY A 15 -26.55 -5.61 11.94
N ILE A 16 -25.82 -4.55 12.26
CA ILE A 16 -26.39 -3.27 12.66
C ILE A 16 -26.81 -2.54 11.38
N SER A 17 -28.11 -2.38 11.17
CA SER A 17 -28.65 -1.65 10.03
C SER A 17 -28.30 -0.17 10.16
N LEU A 18 -27.35 0.30 9.35
CA LEU A 18 -27.11 1.73 9.17
C LEU A 18 -28.24 2.31 8.33
N GLU A 19 -28.69 3.49 8.72
CA GLU A 19 -29.73 4.30 8.09
C GLU A 19 -29.63 4.28 6.56
N GLU A 20 -30.73 3.90 5.91
CA GLU A 20 -30.86 3.56 4.50
C GLU A 20 -30.35 4.70 3.60
N HIS A 21 -29.08 4.65 3.22
CA HIS A 21 -28.51 5.64 2.31
C HIS A 21 -29.04 5.38 0.90
N GLN A 22 -29.90 6.28 0.42
CA GLN A 22 -30.38 6.26 -0.96
C GLN A 22 -29.23 6.22 -1.98
N PRO A 23 -29.46 5.70 -3.21
CA PRO A 23 -28.50 5.69 -4.32
C PRO A 23 -28.19 7.11 -4.79
N THR A 24 -27.38 7.82 -4.01
CA THR A 24 -27.00 9.20 -4.24
C THR A 24 -25.75 9.27 -5.11
N ILE A 25 -25.59 10.37 -5.85
CA ILE A 25 -24.38 10.66 -6.62
C ILE A 25 -23.12 10.63 -5.74
N TRP A 26 -23.26 11.01 -4.47
CA TRP A 26 -22.22 10.93 -3.44
C TRP A 26 -21.68 9.52 -3.23
N CYS A 27 -22.56 8.52 -3.26
CA CYS A 27 -22.18 7.13 -3.08
C CYS A 27 -21.32 6.62 -4.26
N ARG A 28 -21.67 7.00 -5.49
CA ARG A 28 -20.86 6.68 -6.69
C ARG A 28 -19.49 7.34 -6.65
N TRP A 29 -19.43 8.62 -6.31
CA TRP A 29 -18.16 9.33 -6.12
C TRP A 29 -17.28 8.68 -5.06
N ARG A 30 -17.87 8.25 -3.93
CA ARG A 30 -17.13 7.54 -2.88
C ARG A 30 -16.49 6.27 -3.42
N GLY A 31 -17.25 5.41 -4.10
CA GLY A 31 -16.74 4.18 -4.73
C GLY A 31 -15.62 4.47 -5.74
N PHE A 32 -15.83 5.50 -6.58
CA PHE A 32 -14.84 5.97 -7.54
C PHE A 32 -13.53 6.40 -6.87
N PHE A 33 -13.58 7.24 -5.84
CA PHE A 33 -12.38 7.70 -5.13
C PHE A 33 -11.60 6.56 -4.50
N ILE A 34 -12.26 5.49 -4.07
CA ILE A 34 -11.56 4.34 -3.49
C ILE A 34 -10.84 3.55 -4.59
N HIS A 35 -11.50 3.28 -5.71
CA HIS A 35 -10.83 2.65 -6.85
C HIS A 35 -9.68 3.52 -7.38
N GLY A 36 -9.87 4.83 -7.48
CA GLY A 36 -8.83 5.79 -7.86
C GLY A 36 -7.65 5.79 -6.88
N PHE A 37 -7.92 5.80 -5.56
CA PHE A 37 -6.89 5.72 -4.53
C PHE A 37 -6.09 4.41 -4.61
N LEU A 38 -6.78 3.27 -4.77
CA LEU A 38 -6.11 1.99 -4.95
C LEU A 38 -5.26 1.98 -6.23
N CYS A 39 -5.77 2.53 -7.34
CA CYS A 39 -5.02 2.63 -8.60
C CYS A 39 -3.74 3.44 -8.40
N ALA A 40 -3.85 4.63 -7.80
CA ALA A 40 -2.71 5.49 -7.52
C ALA A 40 -1.69 4.82 -6.59
N LEU A 41 -2.16 4.06 -5.59
CA LEU A 41 -1.29 3.30 -4.69
C LEU A 41 -0.50 2.21 -5.42
N TYR A 42 -1.14 1.47 -6.32
CA TYR A 42 -0.46 0.45 -7.14
C TYR A 42 0.49 1.06 -8.17
N ASP A 43 0.06 2.09 -8.88
CA ASP A 43 0.89 2.80 -9.86
C ASP A 43 2.14 3.39 -9.15
N SER A 44 2.00 3.85 -7.91
CA SER A 44 3.13 4.38 -7.13
C SER A 44 4.15 3.29 -6.79
N TYR A 45 3.74 2.03 -6.67
CA TYR A 45 4.68 0.91 -6.56
C TYR A 45 5.38 0.59 -7.87
N ILE A 46 4.67 0.71 -9.00
CA ILE A 46 5.29 0.60 -10.33
C ILE A 46 6.37 1.67 -10.48
N LEU A 47 6.07 2.92 -10.15
CA LEU A 47 7.02 4.03 -10.24
C LEU A 47 8.21 3.86 -9.29
N GLN A 48 7.99 3.37 -8.07
CA GLN A 48 9.07 3.02 -7.16
C GLN A 48 9.97 1.89 -7.70
N ALA A 49 9.39 0.87 -8.34
CA ALA A 49 10.14 -0.21 -8.98
C ALA A 49 10.92 0.29 -10.20
N ALA A 50 10.29 1.10 -11.04
CA ALA A 50 10.92 1.73 -12.21
C ALA A 50 12.08 2.64 -11.82
N TYR A 51 11.92 3.48 -10.80
CA TYR A 51 12.97 4.35 -10.27
C TYR A 51 14.17 3.53 -9.80
N ARG A 52 13.94 2.44 -9.06
CA ARG A 52 15.02 1.55 -8.61
C ARG A 52 15.73 0.86 -9.77
N LEU A 53 14.96 0.43 -10.76
CA LEU A 53 15.53 -0.17 -11.96
C LEU A 53 16.41 0.84 -12.69
N CYS A 54 15.92 2.06 -12.90
CA CYS A 54 16.70 3.13 -13.50
C CYS A 54 17.96 3.44 -12.69
N ARG A 55 17.85 3.40 -11.36
CA ARG A 55 18.97 3.63 -10.44
C ARG A 55 20.10 2.62 -10.60
N VAL A 56 19.75 1.34 -10.68
CA VAL A 56 20.72 0.25 -10.73
C VAL A 56 21.29 0.06 -12.15
N VAL A 57 20.41 0.02 -13.16
CA VAL A 57 20.78 -0.27 -14.55
C VAL A 57 21.37 0.96 -15.25
N PHE A 58 20.69 2.11 -15.19
CA PHE A 58 21.08 3.32 -15.92
C PHE A 58 21.89 4.30 -15.07
N TYR A 59 22.84 3.79 -14.28
CA TYR A 59 23.64 4.62 -13.36
C TYR A 59 24.46 5.73 -14.02
N ARG A 60 24.79 5.59 -15.31
CA ARG A 60 25.54 6.61 -16.05
C ARG A 60 24.69 7.84 -16.37
N ARG A 61 23.36 7.70 -16.45
CA ARG A 61 22.45 8.79 -16.84
C ARG A 61 21.89 9.49 -15.61
N LYS A 62 22.65 10.44 -15.06
CA LYS A 62 22.28 11.19 -13.83
C LYS A 62 20.90 11.87 -13.92
N HIS A 63 20.48 12.30 -15.10
CA HIS A 63 19.18 12.96 -15.31
C HIS A 63 17.99 12.06 -14.93
N LEU A 64 18.08 10.76 -15.21
CA LEU A 64 17.00 9.80 -14.91
C LEU A 64 16.80 9.56 -13.41
N HIS A 65 17.75 9.97 -12.57
CA HIS A 65 17.71 9.77 -11.12
C HIS A 65 17.42 11.08 -10.37
N SER A 66 17.14 12.15 -11.12
CA SER A 66 16.91 13.46 -10.52
C SER A 66 15.61 13.46 -9.71
N PHE A 67 15.68 13.93 -8.47
CA PHE A 67 14.51 14.07 -7.60
C PHE A 67 13.37 14.91 -8.23
N PRO A 68 13.65 16.01 -8.97
CA PRO A 68 12.61 16.79 -9.64
C PRO A 68 11.81 15.99 -10.66
N LEU A 69 12.44 15.08 -11.40
CA LEU A 69 11.75 14.25 -12.38
C LEU A 69 10.75 13.31 -11.68
N TYR A 70 11.14 12.72 -10.54
CA TYR A 70 10.21 11.88 -9.78
C TYR A 70 9.08 12.70 -9.17
N LEU A 71 9.38 13.89 -8.64
CA LEU A 71 8.38 14.82 -8.11
C LEU A 71 7.35 15.22 -9.18
N LEU A 72 7.76 15.34 -10.45
CA LEU A 72 6.89 15.59 -11.59
C LEU A 72 6.10 14.33 -12.02
N LEU A 73 6.70 13.14 -11.97
CA LEU A 73 6.05 11.90 -12.39
C LEU A 73 4.89 11.49 -11.47
N VAL A 74 5.00 11.71 -10.16
CA VAL A 74 3.94 11.35 -9.18
C VAL A 74 2.57 11.97 -9.50
N PRO A 75 2.43 13.29 -9.71
CA PRO A 75 1.14 13.88 -10.05
C PRO A 75 0.65 13.44 -11.44
N ILE A 76 1.55 13.27 -12.42
CA ILE A 76 1.19 12.80 -13.77
C ILE A 76 0.59 11.39 -13.69
N GLU A 77 1.25 10.48 -12.98
CA GLU A 77 0.78 9.12 -12.74
C GLU A 77 -0.56 9.11 -11.99
N SER A 78 -0.71 9.97 -10.99
CA SER A 78 -1.97 10.09 -10.23
C SER A 78 -3.13 10.52 -11.13
N ILE A 79 -2.92 11.53 -11.99
CA ILE A 79 -3.90 11.97 -12.99
C ILE A 79 -4.19 10.84 -13.97
N PHE A 80 -3.16 10.16 -14.46
CA PHE A 80 -3.31 9.03 -15.38
C PHE A 80 -4.13 7.90 -14.75
N GLY A 81 -3.92 7.58 -13.47
CA GLY A 81 -4.70 6.61 -12.72
C GLY A 81 -6.18 7.01 -12.62
N ILE A 82 -6.47 8.27 -12.29
CA ILE A 82 -7.83 8.82 -12.24
C ILE A 82 -8.52 8.75 -13.61
N VAL A 83 -7.82 9.16 -14.67
CA VAL A 83 -8.34 9.10 -16.05
C VAL A 83 -8.61 7.66 -16.46
N CYS A 84 -7.70 6.73 -16.15
CA CYS A 84 -7.89 5.31 -16.45
C CYS A 84 -9.10 4.71 -15.72
N ILE A 85 -9.40 5.12 -14.48
CA ILE A 85 -10.56 4.58 -13.75
C ILE A 85 -11.88 5.29 -14.11
N SER A 86 -11.81 6.46 -14.74
CA SER A 86 -12.98 7.26 -15.16
C SER A 86 -14.06 6.51 -15.96
N PRO A 87 -13.75 5.54 -16.85
CA PRO A 87 -14.79 4.81 -17.59
C PRO A 87 -15.79 4.09 -16.68
N VAL A 88 -15.35 3.61 -15.51
CA VAL A 88 -16.21 2.94 -14.52
C VAL A 88 -17.26 3.91 -13.96
N LEU A 89 -16.91 5.20 -13.82
CA LEU A 89 -17.84 6.23 -13.38
C LEU A 89 -18.80 6.64 -14.51
N VAL A 90 -18.27 6.85 -15.71
CA VAL A 90 -19.06 7.29 -16.89
C VAL A 90 -20.12 6.26 -17.27
N ARG A 91 -19.80 4.97 -17.16
CA ARG A 91 -20.74 3.87 -17.46
C ARG A 91 -21.76 3.59 -16.36
N ASN A 92 -21.70 4.32 -15.23
CA ASN A 92 -22.52 4.06 -14.05
C ASN A 92 -22.40 2.62 -13.52
N ASP A 93 -21.21 2.01 -13.67
CA ASP A 93 -20.97 0.63 -13.23
C ASP A 93 -20.89 0.51 -11.69
N VAL A 94 -20.74 1.64 -10.98
CA VAL A 94 -20.80 1.72 -9.52
C VAL A 94 -22.24 1.85 -9.06
N ILE A 95 -22.78 0.79 -8.45
CA ILE A 95 -24.13 0.78 -7.89
C ILE A 95 -24.11 0.67 -6.37
N TYR A 96 -25.20 1.08 -5.74
CA TYR A 96 -25.41 0.86 -4.32
C TYR A 96 -25.83 -0.60 -4.10
N LEU A 97 -25.07 -1.33 -3.28
CA LEU A 97 -25.41 -2.69 -2.87
C LEU A 97 -26.25 -2.64 -1.60
N SER A 98 -27.56 -2.87 -1.72
CA SER A 98 -28.49 -2.88 -0.58
C SER A 98 -28.15 -3.95 0.46
N SER A 99 -27.57 -5.08 0.03
CA SER A 99 -27.16 -6.16 0.95
C SER A 99 -25.97 -5.80 1.85
N GLU A 100 -25.16 -4.81 1.45
CA GLU A 100 -23.90 -4.48 2.10
C GLU A 100 -23.79 -3.00 2.52
N PHE A 101 -24.79 -2.17 2.20
CA PHE A 101 -24.88 -0.76 2.57
C PHE A 101 -23.71 0.13 2.09
N TYR A 102 -23.12 -0.18 0.93
CA TYR A 102 -22.10 0.67 0.30
C TYR A 102 -22.16 0.63 -1.23
N CYS A 103 -21.48 1.58 -1.88
CA CYS A 103 -21.35 1.62 -3.34
C CYS A 103 -20.08 0.96 -3.84
N GLN A 104 -20.23 0.01 -4.76
CA GLN A 104 -19.13 -0.67 -5.44
C GLN A 104 -19.60 -1.21 -6.79
N THR A 105 -18.64 -1.48 -7.68
CA THR A 105 -18.89 -2.27 -8.89
C THR A 105 -19.33 -3.69 -8.51
N PRO A 106 -20.53 -4.13 -8.91
CA PRO A 106 -21.05 -5.43 -8.52
C PRO A 106 -20.33 -6.55 -9.30
N PHE A 107 -20.10 -7.70 -8.65
CA PHE A 107 -19.51 -8.87 -9.32
C PHE A 107 -20.35 -9.38 -10.49
N THR A 108 -21.65 -9.09 -10.50
CA THR A 108 -22.57 -9.46 -11.60
C THR A 108 -22.24 -8.75 -12.91
N ASN A 109 -21.63 -7.57 -12.86
CA ASN A 109 -21.19 -6.84 -14.05
C ASN A 109 -19.77 -7.26 -14.44
N ILE A 110 -19.66 -8.44 -15.09
CA ILE A 110 -18.41 -9.06 -15.54
C ILE A 110 -17.46 -8.10 -16.28
N PRO A 111 -17.89 -7.31 -17.28
CA PRO A 111 -16.96 -6.44 -18.00
C PRO A 111 -16.40 -5.34 -17.10
N ALA A 112 -17.22 -4.75 -16.22
CA ALA A 112 -16.77 -3.71 -15.31
C ALA A 112 -15.81 -4.26 -14.24
N ILE A 113 -16.17 -5.36 -13.58
CA ILE A 113 -15.30 -5.97 -12.56
C ILE A 113 -14.01 -6.53 -13.17
N GLY A 114 -14.08 -7.09 -14.38
CA GLY A 114 -12.91 -7.53 -15.13
C GLY A 114 -11.97 -6.38 -15.46
N TYR A 115 -12.50 -5.25 -15.92
CA TYR A 115 -11.71 -4.03 -16.16
C TYR A 115 -11.01 -3.55 -14.89
N VAL A 116 -11.74 -3.48 -13.77
CA VAL A 116 -11.19 -3.07 -12.47
C VAL A 116 -10.12 -4.05 -12.01
N ALA A 117 -10.34 -5.36 -12.12
CA ALA A 117 -9.37 -6.38 -11.73
C ALA A 117 -8.09 -6.32 -12.58
N ILE A 118 -8.22 -6.13 -13.89
CA ILE A 118 -7.06 -5.99 -14.78
C ILE A 118 -6.27 -4.73 -14.43
N ARG A 119 -6.95 -3.58 -14.31
CA ARG A 119 -6.27 -2.29 -14.12
C ARG A 119 -5.68 -2.12 -12.71
N LEU A 120 -6.38 -2.57 -11.68
CA LEU A 120 -5.93 -2.43 -10.28
C LEU A 120 -4.97 -3.53 -9.84
N PHE A 121 -5.09 -4.74 -10.38
CA PHE A 121 -4.34 -5.89 -9.88
C PHE A 121 -3.36 -6.44 -10.92
N PHE A 122 -3.85 -7.01 -12.02
CA PHE A 122 -2.98 -7.73 -12.95
C PHE A 122 -1.91 -6.85 -13.60
N LEU A 123 -2.30 -5.68 -14.12
CA LEU A 123 -1.39 -4.81 -14.86
C LEU A 123 -0.27 -4.27 -13.94
N PRO A 124 -0.55 -3.72 -12.75
CA PRO A 124 0.51 -3.31 -11.82
C PRO A 124 1.41 -4.46 -11.38
N LEU A 125 0.85 -5.63 -11.08
CA LEU A 125 1.64 -6.80 -10.70
C LEU A 125 2.58 -7.25 -11.81
N LEU A 126 2.11 -7.27 -13.06
CA LEU A 126 2.91 -7.64 -14.22
C LEU A 126 4.06 -6.64 -14.44
N PHE A 127 3.79 -5.34 -14.37
CA PHE A 127 4.84 -4.31 -14.48
C PHE A 127 5.87 -4.44 -13.36
N ILE A 128 5.43 -4.54 -12.11
CA ILE A 128 6.35 -4.68 -10.96
C ILE A 128 7.20 -5.96 -11.09
N ALA A 129 6.58 -7.09 -11.41
CA ALA A 129 7.28 -8.36 -11.61
C ALA A 129 8.30 -8.25 -12.75
N SER A 130 7.93 -7.65 -13.88
CA SER A 130 8.83 -7.46 -15.03
C SER A 130 10.06 -6.62 -14.67
N PHE A 131 9.88 -5.51 -13.94
CA PHE A 131 11.00 -4.67 -13.50
C PHE A 131 11.93 -5.41 -12.53
N TYR A 132 11.38 -6.22 -11.61
CA TYR A 132 12.21 -7.01 -10.71
C TYR A 132 12.94 -8.16 -11.40
N ILE A 133 12.29 -8.88 -12.32
CA ILE A 133 12.95 -9.94 -13.09
C ILE A 133 14.11 -9.35 -13.89
N PHE A 134 13.89 -8.21 -14.56
CA PHE A 134 14.92 -7.53 -15.33
C PHE A 134 16.07 -7.03 -14.44
N LEU A 135 15.75 -6.45 -13.28
CA LEU A 135 16.73 -6.02 -12.28
C LEU A 135 17.58 -7.18 -11.76
N LEU A 136 16.95 -8.31 -11.41
CA LEU A 136 17.64 -9.50 -10.91
C LEU A 136 18.56 -10.12 -11.97
N ARG A 137 18.08 -10.21 -13.22
CA ARG A 137 18.90 -10.66 -14.37
C ARG A 137 20.12 -9.76 -14.56
N HIS A 138 19.94 -8.44 -14.48
CA HIS A 138 21.04 -7.49 -14.62
C HIS A 138 22.09 -7.64 -13.50
N ILE A 139 21.65 -7.77 -12.24
CA ILE A 139 22.55 -7.98 -11.11
C ILE A 139 23.30 -9.31 -11.25
N ARG A 140 22.62 -10.39 -11.65
CA ARG A 140 23.25 -11.71 -11.85
C ARG A 140 24.33 -11.66 -12.93
N ASN A 141 24.03 -11.04 -14.08
CA ASN A 141 24.99 -10.91 -15.17
C ASN A 141 26.23 -10.07 -14.77
N MET A 142 26.04 -9.05 -13.93
CA MET A 142 27.15 -8.26 -13.40
C MET A 142 28.03 -9.04 -12.42
N THR A 143 27.45 -9.87 -11.56
CA THR A 143 28.20 -10.66 -10.56
C THR A 143 29.01 -11.79 -11.22
N SER A 144 28.55 -12.33 -12.36
CA SER A 144 29.21 -13.42 -13.07
C SER A 144 30.42 -12.98 -13.93
N SER A 145 30.72 -11.68 -14.03
CA SER A 145 31.86 -11.20 -14.83
C SER A 145 33.11 -11.01 -13.94
N PRO A 146 34.15 -11.85 -14.06
CA PRO A 146 35.32 -11.84 -13.17
C PRO A 146 36.30 -10.66 -13.40
N ALA A 147 36.06 -9.80 -14.38
CA ALA A 147 37.07 -8.87 -14.91
C ALA A 147 37.11 -7.45 -14.28
N MET A 148 36.41 -7.15 -13.17
CA MET A 148 36.28 -5.77 -12.70
C MET A 148 36.55 -5.58 -11.20
N THR A 149 37.80 -5.23 -10.91
CA THR A 149 38.42 -4.98 -9.60
C THR A 149 38.06 -3.60 -9.00
N GLY A 150 37.99 -3.53 -7.66
CA GLY A 150 37.95 -2.29 -6.87
C GLY A 150 36.62 -1.54 -6.82
N TYR A 151 36.20 -0.94 -7.94
CA TYR A 151 35.01 -0.06 -8.02
C TYR A 151 33.71 -0.84 -7.78
N TYR A 152 33.69 -2.11 -8.19
CA TYR A 152 32.58 -3.03 -7.97
C TYR A 152 32.40 -3.44 -6.51
N ARG A 153 33.43 -3.38 -5.64
CA ARG A 153 33.30 -3.75 -4.23
C ARG A 153 32.52 -2.72 -3.42
N ARG A 154 32.76 -1.42 -3.66
CA ARG A 154 31.93 -0.33 -3.10
C ARG A 154 30.51 -0.40 -3.63
N ARG A 155 30.36 -0.72 -4.92
CA ARG A 155 29.06 -0.90 -5.57
C ARG A 155 28.31 -2.14 -5.07
N ALA A 156 29.00 -3.24 -4.78
CA ALA A 156 28.42 -4.43 -4.17
C ALA A 156 27.87 -4.11 -2.77
N LYS A 157 28.57 -3.30 -1.96
CA LYS A 157 28.04 -2.80 -0.67
C LYS A 157 26.81 -1.90 -0.83
N GLN A 158 26.71 -1.14 -1.92
CA GLN A 158 25.52 -0.31 -2.18
C GLN A 158 24.36 -1.17 -2.71
N ASN A 159 24.67 -2.13 -3.58
CA ASN A 159 23.74 -3.12 -4.10
C ASN A 159 23.19 -4.03 -2.99
N THR A 160 23.96 -4.39 -1.96
CA THR A 160 23.43 -5.17 -0.82
C THR A 160 22.39 -4.36 -0.03
N ARG A 161 22.60 -3.06 0.14
CA ARG A 161 21.57 -2.18 0.74
C ARG A 161 20.34 -2.13 -0.15
N ASP A 162 20.51 -1.91 -1.46
CA ASP A 162 19.39 -1.87 -2.40
C ASP A 162 18.66 -3.23 -2.46
N LEU A 163 19.36 -4.37 -2.37
CA LEU A 163 18.80 -5.73 -2.29
C LEU A 163 17.95 -5.95 -1.04
N ILE A 164 18.36 -5.41 0.12
CA ILE A 164 17.52 -5.46 1.33
C ILE A 164 16.22 -4.71 1.08
N VAL A 165 16.28 -3.53 0.46
CA VAL A 165 15.08 -2.74 0.15
C VAL A 165 14.24 -3.42 -0.93
N ILE A 166 14.84 -4.11 -1.91
CA ILE A 166 14.15 -4.93 -2.92
C ILE A 166 13.44 -6.12 -2.27
N ARG A 167 14.13 -6.88 -1.41
CA ARG A 167 13.53 -8.02 -0.68
C ARG A 167 12.31 -7.58 0.13
N ARG A 168 12.40 -6.41 0.78
CA ARG A 168 11.26 -5.83 1.52
C ARG A 168 10.12 -5.42 0.60
N LEU A 169 10.39 -4.84 -0.57
CA LEU A 169 9.33 -4.54 -1.54
C LEU A 169 8.71 -5.80 -2.13
N LEU A 170 9.49 -6.83 -2.43
CA LEU A 170 8.97 -8.13 -2.87
C LEU A 170 8.09 -8.76 -1.80
N LEU A 171 8.43 -8.60 -0.51
CA LEU A 171 7.57 -9.03 0.59
C LEU A 171 6.27 -8.22 0.62
N MET A 172 6.33 -6.88 0.49
CA MET A 172 5.11 -6.06 0.40
C MET A 172 4.23 -6.46 -0.80
N LEU A 173 4.85 -6.72 -1.95
CA LEU A 173 4.16 -7.19 -3.16
C LEU A 173 3.51 -8.56 -2.93
N GLY A 174 4.24 -9.51 -2.34
CA GLY A 174 3.73 -10.84 -2.03
C GLY A 174 2.54 -10.80 -1.08
N VAL A 175 2.56 -9.89 -0.09
CA VAL A 175 1.43 -9.69 0.82
C VAL A 175 0.23 -9.06 0.10
N LEU A 176 0.47 -8.08 -0.79
CA LEU A 176 -0.58 -7.51 -1.64
C LEU A 176 -1.22 -8.57 -2.54
N ILE A 177 -0.42 -9.47 -3.13
CA ILE A 177 -0.91 -10.59 -3.93
C ILE A 177 -1.75 -11.54 -3.07
N LEU A 178 -1.22 -11.94 -1.90
CA LEU A 178 -1.89 -12.88 -0.99
C LEU A 178 -3.25 -12.36 -0.53
N LEU A 179 -3.38 -11.05 -0.35
CA LEU A 179 -4.61 -10.41 0.08
C LEU A 179 -5.56 -10.09 -1.09
N GLY A 180 -5.05 -9.91 -2.31
CA GLY A 180 -5.87 -9.83 -3.51
C GLY A 180 -6.44 -11.18 -3.95
N LEU A 181 -5.75 -12.28 -3.62
CA LEU A 181 -6.13 -13.65 -4.00
C LEU A 181 -7.57 -14.02 -3.61
N PRO A 182 -8.07 -13.80 -2.37
CA PRO A 182 -9.46 -14.10 -2.02
C PRO A 182 -10.47 -13.49 -3.00
N SER A 183 -10.29 -12.22 -3.38
CA SER A 183 -11.20 -11.54 -4.31
C SER A 183 -11.15 -12.17 -5.71
N MET A 184 -9.95 -12.55 -6.16
CA MET A 184 -9.75 -13.22 -7.46
C MET A 184 -10.31 -14.64 -7.47
N VAL A 185 -10.17 -15.38 -6.35
CA VAL A 185 -10.74 -16.72 -6.18
C VAL A 185 -12.25 -16.66 -6.20
N PHE A 186 -12.88 -15.72 -5.49
CA PHE A 186 -14.33 -15.55 -5.54
C PHE A 186 -14.84 -15.13 -6.91
N LEU A 187 -14.12 -14.22 -7.60
CA LEU A 187 -14.44 -13.87 -8.98
C LEU A 187 -14.34 -15.10 -9.90
N GLY A 188 -13.31 -15.93 -9.73
CA GLY A 188 -13.15 -17.18 -10.46
C GLY A 188 -14.30 -18.16 -10.19
N ILE A 189 -14.64 -18.40 -8.91
CA ILE A 189 -15.78 -19.23 -8.53
C ILE A 189 -17.06 -18.72 -9.19
N PHE A 190 -17.32 -17.41 -9.13
CA PHE A 190 -18.49 -16.80 -9.76
C PHE A 190 -18.52 -17.01 -11.28
N LEU A 191 -17.38 -16.87 -11.96
CA LEU A 191 -17.27 -17.10 -13.40
C LEU A 191 -17.54 -18.56 -13.80
N PHE A 192 -17.16 -19.53 -12.96
CA PHE A 192 -17.36 -20.96 -13.25
C PHE A 192 -18.73 -21.49 -12.82
N THR A 193 -19.26 -21.06 -11.67
CA THR A 193 -20.50 -21.60 -11.10
C THR A 193 -21.73 -20.74 -11.42
N GLY A 194 -21.53 -19.48 -11.80
CA GLY A 194 -22.61 -18.49 -11.95
C GLY A 194 -23.23 -18.05 -10.62
N HIS A 195 -22.79 -18.57 -9.47
CA HIS A 195 -23.35 -18.27 -8.16
C HIS A 195 -22.42 -17.36 -7.35
N LEU A 196 -22.97 -16.22 -6.90
CA LEU A 196 -22.27 -15.27 -6.05
C LEU A 196 -22.52 -15.59 -4.58
N VAL A 197 -21.46 -15.91 -3.85
CA VAL A 197 -21.55 -16.14 -2.41
C VAL A 197 -21.75 -14.79 -1.70
N PRO A 198 -22.77 -14.60 -0.85
CA PRO A 198 -23.07 -13.31 -0.24
C PRO A 198 -21.92 -12.76 0.62
N VAL A 199 -21.12 -13.64 1.23
CA VAL A 199 -19.98 -13.23 2.07
C VAL A 199 -18.76 -12.73 1.29
N THR A 200 -18.72 -12.87 -0.04
CA THR A 200 -17.58 -12.50 -0.89
C THR A 200 -17.19 -11.04 -0.71
N TYR A 201 -18.17 -10.15 -0.71
CA TYR A 201 -17.99 -8.71 -0.56
C TYR A 201 -17.33 -8.34 0.77
N ARG A 202 -17.80 -8.94 1.88
CA ARG A 202 -17.28 -8.69 3.23
C ARG A 202 -15.84 -9.16 3.38
N ILE A 203 -15.54 -10.36 2.90
CA ILE A 203 -14.19 -10.93 2.93
C ILE A 203 -13.23 -10.08 2.08
N GLY A 204 -13.68 -9.61 0.91
CA GLY A 204 -12.91 -8.70 0.06
C GLY A 204 -12.48 -7.43 0.79
N TRP A 205 -13.42 -6.72 1.43
CA TRP A 205 -13.11 -5.50 2.17
C TRP A 205 -12.26 -5.73 3.42
N LEU A 206 -12.51 -6.82 4.13
CA LEU A 206 -11.70 -7.20 5.29
C LEU A 206 -10.25 -7.47 4.85
N SER A 207 -10.06 -8.17 3.73
CA SER A 207 -8.75 -8.42 3.15
C SER A 207 -8.03 -7.12 2.76
N VAL A 208 -8.71 -6.20 2.07
CA VAL A 208 -8.16 -4.88 1.71
C VAL A 208 -7.79 -4.08 2.97
N SER A 209 -8.62 -4.10 4.00
CA SER A 209 -8.37 -3.39 5.26
C SER A 209 -7.13 -3.92 5.98
N ILE A 210 -7.01 -5.25 6.11
CA ILE A 210 -5.82 -5.90 6.68
C ILE A 210 -4.57 -5.57 5.86
N SER A 211 -4.69 -5.54 4.53
CA SER A 211 -3.60 -5.15 3.62
C SER A 211 -3.07 -3.77 3.93
N LEU A 212 -3.97 -2.79 4.10
CA LEU A 212 -3.57 -1.41 4.34
C LEU A 212 -2.92 -1.23 5.71
N VAL A 213 -3.42 -1.92 6.74
CA VAL A 213 -2.78 -1.93 8.07
C VAL A 213 -1.39 -2.55 8.00
N PHE A 214 -1.26 -3.71 7.35
CA PHE A 214 0.03 -4.38 7.17
C PHE A 214 1.00 -3.51 6.36
N LEU A 215 0.51 -2.87 5.31
CA LEU A 215 1.28 -1.94 4.48
C LEU A 215 1.79 -0.76 5.31
N ALA A 216 0.91 -0.11 6.09
CA ALA A 216 1.28 0.99 6.96
C ALA A 216 2.35 0.55 7.99
N TYR A 217 2.15 -0.62 8.60
CA TYR A 217 3.13 -1.23 9.49
C TYR A 217 4.49 -1.44 8.81
N MET A 218 4.49 -2.00 7.60
CA MET A 218 5.71 -2.25 6.82
C MET A 218 6.42 -0.95 6.42
N ILE A 219 5.68 0.10 6.05
CA ILE A 219 6.25 1.41 5.73
C ILE A 219 6.95 2.02 6.96
N ILE A 220 6.35 1.91 8.15
CA ILE A 220 6.95 2.37 9.41
C ILE A 220 8.24 1.60 9.71
N GLN A 221 8.24 0.27 9.53
CA GLN A 221 9.42 -0.56 9.77
C GLN A 221 10.52 -0.34 8.71
N LEU A 222 10.14 -0.01 7.47
CA LEU A 222 11.05 0.23 6.37
C LEU A 222 11.82 1.55 6.55
N THR A 223 11.15 2.57 7.05
CA THR A 223 11.70 3.93 7.11
C THR A 223 12.52 4.11 8.40
N ASN A 224 13.80 3.76 8.34
CA ASN A 224 14.76 3.90 9.45
C ASN A 224 14.70 5.24 10.23
N PRO A 225 14.59 6.44 9.60
CA PRO A 225 14.46 7.68 10.36
C PRO A 225 13.13 7.76 11.12
N LEU A 226 12.03 7.26 10.53
CA LEU A 226 10.73 7.14 11.20
C LEU A 226 10.78 6.16 12.37
N ARG A 227 11.40 4.98 12.20
CA ARG A 227 11.60 4.02 13.30
C ARG A 227 12.35 4.66 14.48
N LYS A 228 13.37 5.48 14.21
CA LYS A 228 14.11 6.23 15.25
C LYS A 228 13.25 7.31 15.91
N THR A 229 12.36 7.97 15.17
CA THR A 229 11.44 8.98 15.71
C THR A 229 10.32 8.34 16.53
N VAL A 230 9.69 7.27 16.04
CA VAL A 230 8.66 6.50 16.76
C VAL A 230 9.22 5.91 18.04
N ARG A 231 10.41 5.29 18.00
CA ARG A 231 11.07 4.78 19.21
C ARG A 231 11.33 5.90 20.22
N ARG A 232 11.76 7.08 19.77
CA ARG A 232 11.94 8.26 20.65
C ARG A 232 10.63 8.76 21.25
N ILE A 233 9.52 8.69 20.54
CA ILE A 233 8.20 9.06 21.06
C ILE A 233 7.73 8.04 22.10
N PHE A 234 7.81 6.74 21.79
CA PHE A 234 7.46 5.68 22.75
C PHE A 234 8.33 5.68 24.01
N GLN A 235 9.61 6.04 23.88
CA GLN A 235 10.53 6.20 25.02
C GLN A 235 10.33 7.51 25.80
N ARG A 236 9.55 8.46 25.28
CA ARG A 236 9.26 9.76 25.92
C ARG A 236 7.91 9.82 26.65
N SER A 237 7.11 8.75 26.64
CA SER A 237 5.99 8.63 27.58
C SER A 237 6.51 8.41 29.02
N PRO A 238 5.87 9.02 30.03
CA PRO A 238 6.55 9.77 31.07
C PRO A 238 7.25 8.87 32.09
N ALA A 239 8.55 9.14 32.29
CA ALA A 239 9.17 8.89 33.59
C ALA A 239 8.42 9.74 34.63
N SER A 240 7.81 9.04 35.57
CA SER A 240 7.18 9.51 36.80
C SER A 240 7.73 10.84 37.34
N PRO A 241 6.88 11.86 37.61
CA PRO A 241 7.28 13.07 38.30
C PRO A 241 7.35 12.77 39.80
N ASN A 242 8.41 12.11 40.26
CA ASN A 242 8.56 11.89 41.70
C ASN A 242 10.02 11.86 42.18
N ARG A 243 10.79 12.90 41.82
CA ARG A 243 12.13 13.11 42.40
C ARG A 243 12.37 14.52 42.97
N SER A 244 11.30 15.25 43.31
CA SER A 244 11.38 16.57 43.94
C SER A 244 11.06 16.60 45.44
N LYS A 245 10.72 15.47 46.09
CA LYS A 245 10.44 15.44 47.55
C LYS A 245 11.58 14.96 48.44
N SER A 246 12.61 14.27 47.94
CA SER A 246 13.66 13.69 48.81
C SER A 246 14.81 14.64 49.18
N SER A 247 14.90 15.85 48.61
CA SER A 247 15.96 16.81 48.95
C SER A 247 15.56 17.89 49.96
N ARG A 248 14.30 17.95 50.41
CA ARG A 248 13.90 18.92 51.46
C ARG A 248 13.93 18.36 52.88
N GLU A 249 13.94 17.04 53.07
CA GLU A 249 14.00 16.47 54.42
C GLU A 249 15.43 16.35 54.98
N HIS A 250 16.46 16.20 54.13
CA HIS A 250 17.84 16.17 54.62
C HIS A 250 18.47 17.53 54.92
N GLN A 251 17.80 18.65 54.59
CA GLN A 251 18.30 19.98 54.92
C GLN A 251 17.66 20.58 56.18
N GLN A 252 16.63 19.94 56.75
CA GLN A 252 16.00 20.38 58.00
C GLN A 252 16.52 19.67 59.26
N GLN A 253 17.28 18.58 59.12
CA GLN A 253 17.87 17.86 60.26
C GLN A 253 19.29 18.32 60.66
N ALA A 254 19.84 19.33 59.97
CA ALA A 254 21.17 19.89 60.27
C ALA A 254 21.12 21.28 60.96
N SER A 255 19.94 21.77 61.39
CA SER A 255 19.77 23.08 62.03
C SER A 255 19.12 23.06 63.42
N SER A 256 19.17 21.93 64.11
CA SER A 256 18.87 21.79 65.55
C SER A 256 19.91 20.80 66.09
N VAL A 257 21.01 21.17 66.76
CA VAL A 257 21.13 21.96 68.00
C VAL A 257 20.03 21.63 68.99
#